data_AF-A0A8C7MRJ9-F1
#
_entry.id   AF-A0A8C7MRJ9-F1
#
_cell.length_a   1.000
_cell.length_b   1.000
_cell.length_c   1.000
_cell.angle_alpha   90.00
_cell.angle_beta   90.00
_cell.angle_gamma   90.00
#
_symmetry.space_group_name_H-M   'P 1'
#
loop_
_entity.id
_entity.type
_entity.pdbx_description
1 polymer ?
#
loop_
_entity_poly.entity_id
_entity_poly.type
_entity_poly.pdbx_seq_one_letter_code
_entity_poly.pdbx_strand_id
1 'polypeptide(L)'
;MEVTRTNFKDSLSTVYSAIEEADFLAIDGEFSGISDGPNVSALTNGLDTPEERYMKLKKHSMDFLLFQFGLCTFTYDQAESKYVIKTFNFYIFPKPFNRTSPDTKFICQSSSIDFLASQGFDFNKVFRHGIPYLNQEEEVQLREQYEERRSQSNGSGNPSYISPNSNKGPGSIPEEHREYIGRVVEKVESLFTTSEKTKGVLCDDIMGFQKERYIQISKVDDEERKRRERQKQEREQEELNDAVGFSRVIHAISKSGKLVVGHNMLLDVMHTIHQFYCVLPEVQNTHHLYMNTSPASAIFEIRSSHWQQRTGRRGVQRNLQ
;
A
#
# COMPACT_ATOMS: atom_id res chain seq x y z
N MET A 1 -9.88 -2.32 -17.51
CA MET A 1 -8.97 -3.42 -17.08
C MET A 1 -9.29 -3.76 -15.64
N GLU A 2 -9.42 -5.04 -15.31
CA GLU A 2 -9.64 -5.51 -13.93
C GLU A 2 -8.27 -5.76 -13.27
N VAL A 3 -7.95 -5.01 -12.22
CA VAL A 3 -6.65 -5.04 -11.55
C VAL A 3 -6.79 -5.55 -10.13
N THR A 4 -6.11 -6.64 -9.83
CA THR A 4 -6.08 -7.32 -8.53
C THR A 4 -4.63 -7.57 -8.12
N ARG A 5 -4.38 -8.09 -6.91
CA ARG A 5 -3.03 -8.40 -6.42
C ARG A 5 -2.20 -9.25 -7.37
N THR A 6 -2.82 -10.13 -8.15
CA THR A 6 -2.08 -11.06 -9.03
C THR A 6 -1.52 -10.40 -10.28
N ASN A 7 -2.13 -9.32 -10.77
CA ASN A 7 -1.69 -8.63 -12.00
C ASN A 7 -1.33 -7.16 -11.78
N PHE A 8 -1.42 -6.65 -10.54
CA PHE A 8 -1.14 -5.25 -10.21
C PHE A 8 0.25 -4.84 -10.66
N LYS A 9 1.28 -5.60 -10.28
CA LYS A 9 2.68 -5.29 -10.60
C LYS A 9 2.92 -5.21 -12.11
N ASP A 10 2.38 -6.16 -12.87
CA ASP A 10 2.54 -6.21 -14.33
C ASP A 10 1.77 -5.09 -15.03
N SER A 11 0.65 -4.65 -14.45
CA SER A 11 -0.21 -3.60 -14.99
C SER A 11 0.28 -2.19 -14.66
N LEU A 12 1.12 -2.01 -13.65
CA LEU A 12 1.55 -0.71 -13.14
C LEU A 12 2.19 0.18 -14.21
N SER A 13 3.03 -0.38 -15.09
CA SER A 13 3.64 0.39 -16.18
C SER A 13 2.58 0.97 -17.11
N THR A 14 1.57 0.17 -17.46
CA THR A 14 0.45 0.59 -18.31
C THR A 14 -0.39 1.66 -17.62
N VAL A 15 -0.64 1.51 -16.31
CA VAL A 15 -1.38 2.50 -15.51
C VAL A 15 -0.62 3.82 -15.45
N TYR A 16 0.70 3.80 -15.20
CA TYR A 16 1.51 5.01 -15.16
C TYR A 16 1.57 5.72 -16.50
N SER A 17 1.78 5.01 -17.61
CA SER A 17 1.73 5.62 -18.94
C SER A 17 0.35 6.20 -19.25
N ALA A 18 -0.74 5.51 -18.87
CA ALA A 18 -2.09 6.03 -19.06
C ALA A 18 -2.33 7.32 -18.25
N ILE A 19 -1.84 7.40 -17.01
CA ILE A 19 -1.90 8.62 -16.20
C ILE A 19 -1.04 9.72 -16.81
N GLU A 20 0.16 9.41 -17.29
CA GLU A 20 1.12 10.36 -17.87
C GLU A 20 0.68 10.94 -19.22
N GLU A 21 -0.03 10.17 -20.04
CA GLU A 21 -0.55 10.59 -21.35
C GLU A 21 -1.90 11.32 -21.28
N ALA A 22 -2.61 11.22 -20.15
CA ALA A 22 -3.96 11.80 -20.00
C ALA A 22 -3.97 13.34 -20.05
N ASP A 23 -5.03 13.94 -20.57
CA ASP A 23 -5.33 15.36 -20.34
C ASP A 23 -5.97 15.55 -18.94
N PHE A 24 -6.89 14.64 -18.58
CA PHE A 24 -7.55 14.62 -17.29
C PHE A 24 -7.97 13.19 -16.91
N LEU A 25 -8.34 13.03 -15.65
CA LEU A 25 -8.72 11.76 -15.03
C LEU A 25 -10.15 11.86 -14.51
N ALA A 26 -10.88 10.75 -14.51
CA ALA A 26 -12.10 10.59 -13.71
C ALA A 26 -11.96 9.41 -12.76
N ILE A 27 -12.49 9.57 -11.54
CA ILE A 27 -12.43 8.55 -10.49
C ILE A 27 -13.82 8.30 -9.90
N ASP A 28 -14.00 7.09 -9.38
CA ASP A 28 -15.20 6.65 -8.69
C ASP A 28 -14.84 5.50 -7.74
N GLY A 29 -15.49 5.39 -6.59
CA GLY A 29 -15.19 4.40 -5.57
C GLY A 29 -16.43 3.57 -5.20
N GLU A 30 -16.23 2.26 -5.01
CA GLU A 30 -17.24 1.41 -4.40
C GLU A 30 -16.88 1.12 -2.94
N PHE A 31 -17.89 1.22 -2.08
CA PHE A 31 -17.73 1.16 -0.64
C PHE A 31 -18.42 -0.07 -0.04
N SER A 32 -17.88 -0.58 1.07
CA SER A 32 -18.54 -1.63 1.87
C SER A 32 -19.83 -1.15 2.55
N GLY A 33 -20.07 0.16 2.58
CA GLY A 33 -21.27 0.83 3.07
C GLY A 33 -21.13 2.34 3.02
N ILE A 34 -22.19 3.07 3.40
CA ILE A 34 -22.25 4.54 3.30
C ILE A 34 -22.34 5.18 4.68
N SER A 35 -23.10 4.59 5.60
CA SER A 35 -23.31 5.14 6.93
C SER A 35 -23.64 4.09 7.98
N ASP A 36 -23.07 4.26 9.17
CA ASP A 36 -23.39 3.48 10.38
C ASP A 36 -24.37 4.22 11.35
N GLY A 37 -24.71 5.47 11.01
CA GLY A 37 -25.48 6.40 11.84
C GLY A 37 -26.98 6.41 11.51
N PRO A 38 -27.76 7.34 12.11
CA PRO A 38 -29.17 7.50 11.74
C PRO A 38 -29.28 7.82 10.25
N ASN A 39 -30.40 7.38 9.64
CA ASN A 39 -30.75 7.44 8.21
C ASN A 39 -30.05 8.56 7.42
N VAL A 40 -29.60 8.31 6.18
CA VAL A 40 -28.75 9.19 5.34
C VAL A 40 -29.13 10.69 5.40
N SER A 41 -30.43 11.00 5.50
CA SER A 41 -30.97 12.35 5.72
C SER A 41 -30.38 13.11 6.94
N ALA A 42 -29.96 12.41 7.99
CA ALA A 42 -29.39 12.98 9.21
C ALA A 42 -27.90 13.32 9.07
N LEU A 43 -27.18 12.61 8.19
CA LEU A 43 -25.80 12.92 7.83
C LEU A 43 -25.70 14.11 6.88
N THR A 44 -26.73 14.32 6.06
CA THR A 44 -26.77 15.39 5.07
C THR A 44 -27.75 16.49 5.44
N ASN A 45 -27.91 16.81 6.74
CA ASN A 45 -28.82 17.86 7.16
C ASN A 45 -28.43 19.17 6.47
N GLY A 46 -29.39 19.80 5.78
CA GLY A 46 -29.16 21.03 5.01
C GLY A 46 -28.78 22.24 5.87
N LEU A 47 -28.92 22.13 7.19
CA LEU A 47 -28.53 23.16 8.17
C LEU A 47 -27.11 22.98 8.71
N ASP A 48 -26.44 21.88 8.39
CA ASP A 48 -25.07 21.65 8.85
C ASP A 48 -24.10 22.65 8.19
N THR A 49 -23.24 23.24 9.01
CA THR A 49 -22.04 23.90 8.53
C THR A 49 -21.11 22.90 7.82
N PRO A 50 -20.21 23.36 6.93
CA PRO A 50 -19.25 22.47 6.28
C PRO A 50 -18.41 21.65 7.27
N GLU A 51 -18.05 22.25 8.41
CA GLU A 51 -17.30 21.62 9.50
C GLU A 51 -18.12 20.52 10.20
N GLU A 52 -19.39 20.80 10.56
CA GLU A 52 -20.27 19.79 11.15
C GLU A 52 -20.50 18.61 10.20
N ARG A 53 -20.70 18.89 8.91
CA ARG A 53 -20.87 17.86 7.88
C ARG A 53 -19.62 16.98 7.78
N TYR A 54 -18.44 17.59 7.73
CA TYR A 54 -17.17 16.85 7.71
C TYR A 54 -17.05 15.95 8.94
N MET A 55 -17.35 16.46 10.14
CA MET A 55 -17.27 15.66 11.37
C MET A 55 -18.25 14.50 11.40
N LYS A 56 -19.48 14.71 10.91
CA LYS A 56 -20.48 13.64 10.78
C LYS A 56 -20.01 12.55 9.82
N LEU A 57 -19.54 12.92 8.63
CA LEU A 57 -19.04 11.96 7.63
C LEU A 57 -17.79 11.22 8.13
N LYS A 58 -16.84 11.93 8.75
CA LYS A 58 -15.66 11.32 9.35
C LYS A 58 -16.06 10.27 10.39
N LYS A 59 -17.00 10.59 11.27
CA LYS A 59 -17.45 9.72 12.35
C LYS A 59 -18.26 8.52 11.88
N HIS A 60 -19.11 8.70 10.87
CA HIS A 60 -20.15 7.73 10.51
C HIS A 60 -19.92 7.00 9.19
N SER A 61 -18.91 7.41 8.41
CA SER A 61 -18.65 6.85 7.08
C SER A 61 -17.24 6.28 6.93
N MET A 62 -16.25 6.68 7.74
CA MET A 62 -14.86 6.25 7.53
C MET A 62 -14.54 4.85 8.07
N ASP A 63 -15.44 4.22 8.82
CA ASP A 63 -15.33 2.81 9.22
C ASP A 63 -15.69 1.84 8.06
N PHE A 64 -16.25 2.36 6.96
CA PHE A 64 -16.44 1.61 5.72
C PHE A 64 -15.18 1.63 4.87
N LEU A 65 -15.02 0.58 4.07
CA LEU A 65 -13.87 0.38 3.21
C LEU A 65 -14.20 0.81 1.78
N LEU A 66 -13.30 1.59 1.15
CA LEU A 66 -13.27 1.73 -0.31
C LEU A 66 -12.48 0.53 -0.83
N PHE A 67 -13.18 -0.41 -1.46
CA PHE A 67 -12.58 -1.68 -1.86
C PHE A 67 -12.51 -1.90 -3.38
N GLN A 68 -13.08 -0.97 -4.14
CA GLN A 68 -12.88 -0.87 -5.58
C GLN A 68 -12.68 0.60 -5.92
N PHE A 69 -11.61 0.88 -6.67
CA PHE A 69 -11.31 2.21 -7.18
C PHE A 69 -11.38 2.17 -8.70
N GLY A 70 -12.34 2.88 -9.28
CA GLY A 70 -12.44 3.14 -10.70
C GLY A 70 -11.55 4.31 -11.09
N LEU A 71 -10.72 4.10 -12.12
CA LEU A 71 -9.92 5.15 -12.75
C LEU A 71 -10.15 5.15 -14.25
N CYS A 72 -10.45 6.31 -14.80
CA CYS A 72 -10.63 6.54 -16.22
C CYS A 72 -9.70 7.66 -16.68
N THR A 73 -8.85 7.39 -17.66
CA THR A 73 -7.95 8.39 -18.25
C THR A 73 -8.51 8.87 -19.58
N PHE A 74 -8.42 10.17 -19.86
CA PHE A 74 -8.91 10.78 -21.09
C PHE A 74 -7.77 11.49 -21.80
N THR A 75 -7.50 11.12 -23.04
CA THR A 75 -6.53 11.80 -23.91
C THR A 75 -7.23 12.23 -25.19
N TYR A 76 -7.16 13.51 -25.55
CA TYR A 76 -7.77 14.04 -26.76
C TYR A 76 -6.85 13.81 -27.96
N ASP A 77 -7.31 13.04 -28.93
CA ASP A 77 -6.65 12.89 -30.21
C ASP A 77 -7.10 14.03 -31.15
N GLN A 78 -6.21 14.99 -31.40
CA GLN A 78 -6.50 16.10 -32.33
C GLN A 78 -6.73 15.63 -33.77
N ALA A 79 -6.08 14.57 -34.24
CA ALA A 79 -6.19 14.12 -35.62
C ALA A 79 -7.58 13.54 -35.89
N GLU A 80 -8.08 12.73 -34.95
CA GLU A 80 -9.39 12.08 -35.04
C GLU A 80 -10.52 12.90 -34.38
N SER A 81 -10.20 14.01 -33.72
CA SER A 81 -11.12 14.87 -32.97
C SER A 81 -11.96 14.10 -31.93
N LYS A 82 -11.37 13.13 -31.24
CA LYS A 82 -12.04 12.22 -30.31
C LYS A 82 -11.21 12.00 -29.05
N TYR A 83 -11.87 11.61 -27.96
CA TYR A 83 -11.19 11.16 -26.75
C TYR A 83 -10.83 9.67 -26.85
N VAL A 84 -9.58 9.36 -26.57
CA VAL A 84 -9.09 8.01 -26.28
C VAL A 84 -9.19 7.79 -24.77
N ILE A 85 -9.89 6.72 -24.39
CA ILE A 85 -10.24 6.44 -22.99
C ILE A 85 -9.60 5.13 -22.55
N LYS A 86 -8.93 5.11 -21.40
CA LYS A 86 -8.43 3.88 -20.76
C LYS A 86 -9.03 3.77 -19.36
N THR A 87 -9.68 2.64 -19.06
CA THR A 87 -10.36 2.41 -17.78
C THR A 87 -9.71 1.31 -16.97
N PHE A 88 -9.68 1.46 -15.65
CA PHE A 88 -9.10 0.52 -14.70
C PHE A 88 -10.02 0.39 -13.47
N ASN A 89 -10.27 -0.84 -13.03
CA ASN A 89 -10.95 -1.14 -11.78
C ASN A 89 -9.95 -1.83 -10.86
N PHE A 90 -9.53 -1.15 -9.81
CA PHE A 90 -8.59 -1.68 -8.83
C PHE A 90 -9.35 -2.25 -7.65
N TYR A 91 -9.16 -3.54 -7.36
CA TYR A 91 -9.75 -4.19 -6.20
C TYR A 91 -8.76 -4.16 -5.05
N ILE A 92 -9.14 -3.55 -3.94
CA ILE A 92 -8.24 -3.12 -2.88
C ILE A 92 -8.69 -3.73 -1.55
N PHE A 93 -7.74 -4.19 -0.74
CA PHE A 93 -8.05 -4.78 0.55
C PHE A 93 -6.90 -4.59 1.55
N PRO A 94 -7.15 -4.16 2.81
CA PRO A 94 -6.12 -3.94 3.82
C PRO A 94 -5.59 -5.27 4.37
N LYS A 95 -4.88 -6.02 3.54
CA LYS A 95 -4.23 -7.27 3.94
C LYS A 95 -3.04 -6.93 4.85
N PRO A 96 -2.99 -7.43 6.10
CA PRO A 96 -1.82 -7.25 6.95
C PRO A 96 -0.57 -7.80 6.26
N PHE A 97 0.47 -6.97 6.17
CA PHE A 97 1.72 -7.33 5.50
C PHE A 97 2.49 -8.38 6.31
N ASN A 98 2.58 -8.20 7.62
CA ASN A 98 3.19 -9.15 8.55
C ASN A 98 2.40 -9.21 9.88
N ARG A 99 2.85 -10.04 10.82
CA ARG A 99 2.18 -10.22 12.12
C ARG A 99 2.16 -8.98 13.03
N THR A 100 3.02 -8.01 12.74
CA THR A 100 3.12 -6.75 13.49
C THR A 100 2.37 -5.61 12.79
N SER A 101 1.88 -5.82 11.57
CA SER A 101 1.07 -4.85 10.85
C SER A 101 -0.29 -4.65 11.54
N PRO A 102 -0.89 -3.45 11.44
CA PRO A 102 -2.25 -3.21 11.89
C PRO A 102 -3.23 -4.20 11.25
N ASP A 103 -4.14 -4.73 12.06
CA ASP A 103 -5.24 -5.58 11.60
C ASP A 103 -6.51 -4.73 11.46
N THR A 104 -6.71 -4.20 10.25
CA THR A 104 -7.79 -3.24 9.96
C THR A 104 -9.16 -3.90 10.10
N LYS A 105 -10.00 -3.30 10.95
CA LYS A 105 -11.42 -3.64 11.08
C LYS A 105 -12.23 -2.65 10.27
N PHE A 106 -13.19 -3.15 9.51
CA PHE A 106 -14.11 -2.33 8.71
C PHE A 106 -15.53 -2.87 8.84
N ILE A 107 -16.51 -2.00 8.58
CA ILE A 107 -17.94 -2.34 8.64
C ILE A 107 -18.45 -2.64 7.23
N CYS A 108 -19.42 -3.55 7.13
CA CYS A 108 -20.18 -3.79 5.91
C CYS A 108 -21.66 -3.45 6.16
N GLN A 109 -22.25 -2.66 5.27
CA GLN A 109 -23.67 -2.34 5.31
C GLN A 109 -24.43 -3.31 4.40
N SER A 110 -25.36 -4.08 4.96
CA SER A 110 -26.07 -5.14 4.23
C SER A 110 -26.71 -4.66 2.92
N SER A 111 -27.34 -3.48 2.92
CA SER A 111 -27.98 -2.92 1.71
C SER A 111 -26.97 -2.56 0.61
N SER A 112 -25.77 -2.10 0.97
CA SER A 112 -24.72 -1.76 0.02
C SER A 112 -24.10 -3.02 -0.59
N ILE A 113 -23.87 -4.05 0.23
CA ILE A 113 -23.39 -5.35 -0.23
C ILE A 113 -24.42 -6.03 -1.15
N ASP A 114 -25.70 -6.01 -0.78
CA ASP A 114 -26.79 -6.55 -1.62
C ASP A 114 -26.91 -5.80 -2.96
N PHE A 115 -26.83 -4.47 -2.94
CA PHE A 115 -26.81 -3.66 -4.16
C PHE A 115 -25.65 -4.06 -5.08
N LEU A 116 -24.42 -4.11 -4.57
CA LEU A 116 -23.25 -4.52 -5.36
C LEU A 116 -23.37 -5.95 -5.88
N ALA A 117 -23.87 -6.88 -5.07
CA ALA A 117 -24.15 -8.24 -5.49
C ALA A 117 -25.15 -8.29 -6.66
N SER A 118 -26.21 -7.46 -6.60
CA SER A 118 -27.21 -7.36 -7.67
C SER A 118 -26.64 -6.82 -8.99
N GLN A 119 -25.55 -6.04 -8.93
CA GLN A 119 -24.83 -5.53 -10.10
C GLN A 119 -23.74 -6.49 -10.61
N GLY A 120 -23.60 -7.68 -10.00
CA GLY A 120 -22.60 -8.68 -10.41
C GLY A 120 -21.18 -8.41 -9.89
N PHE A 121 -21.04 -7.64 -8.80
CA PHE A 121 -19.74 -7.39 -8.17
C PHE A 121 -19.13 -8.70 -7.63
N ASP A 122 -17.88 -8.98 -7.99
CA ASP A 122 -17.16 -10.17 -7.51
C ASP A 122 -16.33 -9.87 -6.26
N PHE A 123 -16.91 -10.15 -5.10
CA PHE A 123 -16.26 -9.96 -3.80
C PHE A 123 -14.97 -10.78 -3.62
N ASN A 124 -14.75 -11.86 -4.40
CA ASN A 124 -13.48 -12.60 -4.31
C ASN A 124 -12.31 -11.76 -4.82
N LYS A 125 -12.54 -10.87 -5.79
CA LYS A 125 -11.50 -9.95 -6.28
C LYS A 125 -11.03 -9.01 -5.18
N VAL A 126 -11.91 -8.65 -4.23
CA VAL A 126 -11.57 -7.90 -3.02
C VAL A 126 -10.97 -8.81 -1.95
N PHE A 127 -11.75 -9.70 -1.36
CA PHE A 127 -11.37 -10.35 -0.09
C PHE A 127 -10.29 -11.42 -0.25
N ARG A 128 -10.13 -12.00 -1.44
CA ARG A 128 -9.11 -13.03 -1.72
C ARG A 128 -7.92 -12.45 -2.48
N HIS A 129 -8.20 -11.57 -3.44
CA HIS A 129 -7.23 -11.07 -4.41
C HIS A 129 -7.00 -9.56 -4.33
N GLY A 130 -7.50 -8.87 -3.30
CA GLY A 130 -7.35 -7.43 -3.16
C GLY A 130 -5.89 -7.01 -3.07
N ILE A 131 -5.57 -5.92 -3.77
CA ILE A 131 -4.30 -5.24 -3.75
C ILE A 131 -4.11 -4.65 -2.34
N PRO A 132 -3.01 -4.95 -1.64
CA PRO A 132 -2.71 -4.33 -0.36
C PRO A 132 -2.43 -2.83 -0.54
N TYR A 133 -2.47 -2.10 0.56
CA TYR A 133 -2.07 -0.71 0.59
C TYR A 133 -1.50 -0.37 1.97
N LEU A 134 -0.71 0.70 2.02
CA LEU A 134 -0.28 1.37 3.24
C LEU A 134 -0.53 2.86 3.09
N ASN A 135 -0.94 3.52 4.16
CA ASN A 135 -0.92 4.98 4.19
C ASN A 135 0.51 5.51 4.36
N GLN A 136 0.69 6.83 4.31
CA GLN A 136 2.01 7.44 4.36
C GLN A 136 2.75 7.18 5.68
N GLU A 137 2.05 7.20 6.81
CA GLU A 137 2.66 6.94 8.13
C GLU A 137 3.09 5.48 8.26
N GLU A 138 2.26 4.54 7.81
CA GLU A 138 2.54 3.11 7.80
C GLU A 138 3.70 2.77 6.86
N GLU A 139 3.76 3.41 5.68
CA GLU A 139 4.87 3.25 4.74
C GLU A 139 6.20 3.74 5.33
N VAL A 140 6.20 4.92 5.98
CA VAL A 140 7.40 5.46 6.65
C VAL A 140 7.86 4.53 7.76
N GLN A 141 6.95 4.11 8.64
CA GLN A 141 7.28 3.17 9.73
C GLN A 141 7.84 1.85 9.20
N LEU A 142 7.26 1.30 8.12
CA LEU A 142 7.74 0.06 7.54
C LEU A 142 9.13 0.24 6.90
N ARG A 143 9.38 1.38 6.22
CA ARG A 143 10.70 1.74 5.68
C ARG A 143 11.75 1.85 6.79
N GLU A 144 11.44 2.59 7.84
CA GLU A 144 12.32 2.75 9.01
C GLU A 144 12.63 1.40 9.67
N GLN A 145 11.64 0.53 9.87
CA GLN A 145 11.87 -0.81 10.42
C GLN A 145 12.82 -1.67 9.55
N TYR A 146 12.72 -1.56 8.23
CA TYR A 146 13.64 -2.26 7.32
C TYR A 146 15.04 -1.65 7.37
N GLU A 147 15.16 -0.33 7.45
CA GLU A 147 16.44 0.38 7.61
C GLU A 147 17.10 0.09 8.95
N GLU A 148 16.34 0.03 10.05
CA GLU A 148 16.81 -0.38 11.37
C GLU A 148 17.25 -1.84 11.36
N ARG A 149 16.46 -2.76 10.78
CA ARG A 149 16.86 -4.17 10.63
C ARG A 149 18.12 -4.30 9.79
N ARG A 150 18.28 -3.48 8.75
CA ARG A 150 19.48 -3.44 7.91
C ARG A 150 20.67 -2.85 8.67
N SER A 151 20.46 -1.81 9.46
CA SER A 151 21.49 -1.16 10.29
C SER A 151 21.92 -2.06 11.43
N GLN A 152 21.00 -2.79 12.05
CA GLN A 152 21.32 -3.87 12.99
C GLN A 152 22.06 -4.99 12.24
N SER A 153 21.64 -5.37 11.04
CA SER A 153 22.38 -6.37 10.23
C SER A 153 23.73 -5.87 9.71
N ASN A 154 24.01 -4.56 9.70
CA ASN A 154 25.27 -3.97 9.25
C ASN A 154 26.18 -3.50 10.40
N GLY A 155 25.61 -3.15 11.56
CA GLY A 155 26.30 -2.75 12.80
C GLY A 155 26.45 -3.89 13.82
N SER A 156 25.64 -4.93 13.66
CA SER A 156 25.72 -6.22 14.35
C SER A 156 25.34 -7.29 13.33
N GLY A 157 26.26 -7.55 12.39
CA GLY A 157 26.13 -8.61 11.39
C GLY A 157 25.29 -9.77 11.90
N ASN A 158 24.25 -10.16 11.15
CA ASN A 158 23.89 -11.56 11.12
C ASN A 158 25.23 -12.32 11.09
N PRO A 159 25.56 -13.20 12.05
CA PRO A 159 26.93 -13.62 12.21
C PRO A 159 27.34 -14.41 10.96
N SER A 160 27.93 -13.72 9.97
CA SER A 160 29.25 -14.14 9.52
C SER A 160 29.96 -14.32 10.83
N TYR A 161 30.16 -15.57 11.23
CA TYR A 161 30.88 -15.93 12.43
C TYR A 161 32.08 -14.99 12.50
N ILE A 162 31.99 -13.93 13.32
CA ILE A 162 33.13 -13.13 13.65
C ILE A 162 33.91 -14.13 14.47
N SER A 163 35.01 -14.63 13.90
CA SER A 163 35.96 -15.47 14.64
C SER A 163 35.99 -14.95 16.06
N PRO A 164 35.75 -15.80 17.07
CA PRO A 164 35.56 -15.35 18.44
C PRO A 164 36.63 -14.32 18.76
N ASN A 165 36.18 -13.20 19.31
CA ASN A 165 37.00 -12.09 19.80
C ASN A 165 38.36 -12.65 20.23
N SER A 166 39.49 -12.20 19.67
CA SER A 166 40.83 -12.81 19.86
C SER A 166 41.26 -12.93 21.33
N ASN A 167 40.48 -12.34 22.25
CA ASN A 167 40.59 -12.44 23.70
C ASN A 167 39.87 -13.66 24.32
N LYS A 168 39.03 -14.40 23.59
CA LYS A 168 38.51 -15.72 23.98
C LYS A 168 39.38 -16.76 23.26
N GLY A 169 40.24 -17.44 24.02
CA GLY A 169 41.02 -18.56 23.51
C GLY A 169 40.15 -19.68 22.93
N PRO A 170 40.75 -20.68 22.26
CA PRO A 170 40.01 -21.81 21.69
C PRO A 170 39.14 -22.46 22.77
N GLY A 171 37.83 -22.49 22.54
CA GLY A 171 36.90 -23.16 23.44
C GLY A 171 37.21 -24.66 23.50
N SER A 172 37.21 -25.22 24.70
CA SER A 172 37.43 -26.66 24.88
C SER A 172 36.21 -27.43 24.36
N ILE A 173 36.43 -28.29 23.35
CA ILE A 173 35.40 -29.21 22.84
C ILE A 173 35.27 -30.39 23.81
N PRO A 174 34.05 -30.67 24.35
CA PRO A 174 33.80 -31.86 25.17
C PRO A 174 34.20 -33.14 24.43
N GLU A 175 34.76 -34.12 25.14
CA GLU A 175 35.31 -35.34 24.54
C GLU A 175 34.30 -36.08 23.65
N GLU A 176 33.02 -36.09 24.07
CA GLU A 176 31.89 -36.71 23.35
C GLU A 176 31.58 -36.09 21.98
N HIS A 177 32.00 -34.85 21.73
CA HIS A 177 31.73 -34.15 20.46
C HIS A 177 32.97 -34.05 19.55
N ARG A 178 34.15 -34.45 20.02
CA ARG A 178 35.41 -34.28 19.26
C ARG A 178 35.40 -35.02 17.93
N GLU A 179 34.94 -36.27 17.90
CA GLU A 179 34.90 -37.08 16.67
C GLU A 179 33.92 -36.51 15.64
N TYR A 180 32.74 -36.06 16.10
CA TYR A 180 31.76 -35.41 15.23
C TYR A 180 32.30 -34.11 14.63
N ILE A 181 32.85 -33.22 15.47
CA ILE A 181 33.43 -31.95 14.99
C ILE A 181 34.61 -32.21 14.05
N GLY A 182 35.47 -33.19 14.34
CA GLY A 182 36.57 -33.58 13.46
C GLY A 182 36.08 -33.97 12.06
N ARG A 183 35.02 -34.79 11.96
CA ARG A 183 34.40 -35.16 10.67
C ARG A 183 33.79 -33.96 9.94
N VAL A 184 33.24 -32.98 10.66
CA VAL A 184 32.71 -31.74 10.06
C VAL A 184 33.84 -30.88 9.51
N VAL A 185 34.93 -30.71 10.28
CA VAL A 185 36.11 -29.94 9.85
C VAL A 185 36.74 -30.56 8.60
N GLU A 186 36.91 -31.88 8.56
CA GLU A 186 37.43 -32.57 7.37
C GLU A 186 36.56 -32.32 6.13
N LYS A 187 35.23 -32.36 6.28
CA LYS A 187 34.29 -32.01 5.19
C LYS A 187 34.46 -30.56 4.74
N VAL A 188 34.67 -29.62 5.66
CA VAL A 188 34.90 -28.20 5.35
C VAL A 188 36.25 -27.98 4.68
N GLU A 189 37.33 -28.59 5.16
CA GLU A 189 38.66 -28.51 4.54
C GLU A 189 38.65 -29.10 3.13
N SER A 190 37.94 -30.23 2.94
CA SER A 190 37.76 -30.82 1.61
C SER A 190 37.04 -29.88 0.64
N LEU A 191 36.17 -28.98 1.13
CA LEU A 191 35.60 -27.94 0.27
C LEU A 191 36.71 -27.07 -0.27
N PHE A 192 37.66 -26.60 0.56
CA PHE A 192 38.77 -25.73 0.15
C PHE A 192 39.66 -26.33 -0.93
N THR A 193 39.91 -27.63 -0.88
CA THR A 193 40.78 -28.35 -1.83
C THR A 193 40.06 -28.81 -3.11
N THR A 194 38.75 -29.04 -3.06
CA THR A 194 37.97 -29.52 -4.21
C THR A 194 37.42 -28.34 -5.04
N SER A 195 37.20 -28.53 -6.35
CA SER A 195 36.54 -27.55 -7.23
C SER A 195 35.02 -27.42 -6.99
N GLU A 196 34.47 -28.24 -6.08
CA GLU A 196 33.06 -28.20 -5.70
C GLU A 196 32.73 -26.91 -4.93
N LYS A 197 31.63 -26.25 -5.31
CA LYS A 197 31.23 -24.95 -4.76
C LYS A 197 30.37 -25.05 -3.48
N THR A 198 29.79 -26.22 -3.19
CA THR A 198 28.83 -26.43 -2.09
C THR A 198 28.88 -27.85 -1.52
N LYS A 199 28.83 -28.01 -0.19
CA LYS A 199 28.55 -29.29 0.50
C LYS A 199 27.56 -29.05 1.65
N GLY A 200 26.55 -29.92 1.76
CA GLY A 200 25.65 -29.97 2.90
C GLY A 200 26.26 -30.78 4.04
N VAL A 201 26.21 -30.27 5.26
CA VAL A 201 26.57 -31.00 6.48
C VAL A 201 25.27 -31.28 7.23
N LEU A 202 24.86 -32.56 7.28
CA LEU A 202 23.74 -32.98 8.12
C LEU A 202 24.14 -32.73 9.58
N CYS A 203 23.30 -32.01 10.32
CA CYS A 203 23.38 -31.99 11.77
C CYS A 203 22.36 -33.00 12.26
N ASP A 204 22.84 -34.17 12.65
CA ASP A 204 21.98 -35.15 13.30
C ASP A 204 21.55 -34.54 14.63
N ASP A 205 20.27 -34.21 14.76
CA ASP A 205 19.67 -34.18 16.08
C ASP A 205 18.23 -34.70 16.09
N ILE A 206 18.00 -35.48 17.14
CA ILE A 206 16.96 -36.47 17.30
C ILE A 206 15.62 -35.77 17.61
N MET A 207 14.57 -36.21 16.89
CA MET A 207 13.18 -36.44 17.33
C MET A 207 12.12 -35.86 16.39
N GLY A 208 11.33 -36.78 15.82
CA GLY A 208 9.88 -36.67 15.62
C GLY A 208 9.39 -35.58 14.66
N PHE A 209 8.91 -36.02 13.49
CA PHE A 209 8.25 -35.27 12.40
C PHE A 209 9.19 -34.66 11.34
N GLN A 210 9.60 -35.49 10.38
CA GLN A 210 9.98 -35.22 8.97
C GLN A 210 10.29 -33.77 8.53
N LYS A 211 11.25 -33.10 9.18
CA LYS A 211 12.07 -32.03 8.59
C LYS A 211 13.48 -32.12 9.18
N GLU A 212 14.38 -32.82 8.49
CA GLU A 212 15.80 -32.85 8.85
C GLU A 212 16.39 -31.44 8.67
N ARG A 213 17.02 -30.92 9.73
CA ARG A 213 17.71 -29.63 9.69
C ARG A 213 19.19 -29.90 9.39
N TYR A 214 19.71 -29.32 8.31
CA TYR A 214 21.12 -29.41 7.95
C TYR A 214 21.74 -28.02 7.80
N ILE A 215 23.06 -27.93 8.00
CA ILE A 215 23.83 -26.70 7.75
C ILE A 215 24.47 -26.83 6.38
N GLN A 216 24.22 -25.87 5.49
CA GLN A 216 24.87 -25.82 4.18
C GLN A 216 26.08 -24.90 4.23
N ILE A 217 27.24 -25.41 3.81
CA ILE A 217 28.48 -24.65 3.73
C ILE A 217 28.83 -24.48 2.24
N SER A 218 29.00 -23.23 1.82
CA SER A 218 29.34 -22.88 0.44
C SER A 218 30.56 -21.99 0.41
N LYS A 219 31.46 -22.23 -0.55
CA LYS A 219 32.50 -21.25 -0.90
C LYS A 219 31.84 -20.04 -1.56
N VAL A 220 32.15 -18.86 -1.07
CA VAL A 220 31.65 -17.59 -1.60
C VAL A 220 32.85 -16.66 -1.74
N ASP A 221 33.12 -16.23 -2.96
CA ASP A 221 34.11 -15.16 -3.22
C ASP A 221 33.49 -13.78 -2.92
N ASP A 222 34.32 -12.75 -2.86
CA ASP A 222 33.87 -11.39 -2.50
C ASP A 222 32.86 -10.81 -3.51
N GLU A 223 32.97 -11.18 -4.79
CA GLU A 223 32.06 -10.71 -5.83
C GLU A 223 30.68 -11.39 -5.74
N GLU A 224 30.65 -12.69 -5.54
CA GLU A 224 29.44 -13.48 -5.28
C GLU A 224 28.76 -13.05 -3.97
N ARG A 225 29.54 -12.69 -2.94
CA ARG A 225 29.01 -12.11 -1.70
C ARG A 225 28.27 -10.80 -1.97
N LYS A 226 28.92 -9.84 -2.64
CA LYS A 226 28.30 -8.56 -3.01
C LYS A 226 27.07 -8.76 -3.89
N ARG A 227 27.11 -9.73 -4.83
CA ARG A 227 25.97 -10.08 -5.69
C ARG A 227 24.77 -10.59 -4.88
N ARG A 228 25.00 -11.49 -3.91
CA ARG A 228 23.94 -12.00 -3.02
C ARG A 228 23.35 -10.91 -2.14
N GLU A 229 24.19 -10.04 -1.59
CA GLU A 229 23.74 -8.91 -0.76
C GLU A 229 22.88 -7.93 -1.58
N ARG A 230 23.27 -7.63 -2.82
CA ARG A 230 22.48 -6.80 -3.74
C ARG A 230 21.12 -7.43 -4.07
N GLN A 231 21.12 -8.73 -4.42
CA GLN A 231 19.88 -9.45 -4.71
C GLN A 231 18.94 -9.51 -3.52
N LYS A 232 19.48 -9.64 -2.30
CA LYS A 232 18.68 -9.59 -1.07
C LYS A 232 18.03 -8.21 -0.90
N GLN A 233 18.80 -7.13 -1.10
CA GLN A 233 18.29 -5.75 -1.00
C GLN A 233 17.22 -5.47 -2.06
N GLU A 234 17.42 -5.92 -3.30
CA GLU A 234 16.43 -5.77 -4.37
C GLU A 234 15.10 -6.48 -4.02
N ARG A 235 15.17 -7.71 -3.49
CA ARG A 235 13.99 -8.45 -3.03
C ARG A 235 13.27 -7.75 -1.89
N GLU A 236 14.01 -7.28 -0.88
CA GLU A 236 13.43 -6.53 0.25
C GLU A 236 12.75 -5.24 -0.22
N GLN A 237 13.37 -4.52 -1.15
CA GLN A 237 12.78 -3.31 -1.74
C GLN A 237 11.51 -3.62 -2.54
N GLU A 238 11.48 -4.75 -3.23
CA GLU A 238 10.33 -5.22 -3.98
C GLU A 238 9.17 -5.60 -3.06
N GLU A 239 9.43 -6.37 -1.99
CA GLU A 239 8.45 -6.71 -0.97
C GLU A 239 7.82 -5.47 -0.34
N LEU A 240 8.63 -4.46 -0.06
CA LEU A 240 8.17 -3.17 0.46
C LEU A 240 7.27 -2.44 -0.54
N ASN A 241 7.65 -2.40 -1.82
CA ASN A 241 6.84 -1.79 -2.87
C ASN A 241 5.52 -2.52 -3.09
N ASP A 242 5.51 -3.84 -2.91
CA ASP A 242 4.30 -4.67 -2.95
C ASP A 242 3.41 -4.43 -1.73
N ALA A 243 3.99 -4.12 -0.56
CA ALA A 243 3.24 -3.75 0.64
C ALA A 243 2.51 -2.41 0.48
N VAL A 244 3.21 -1.38 -0.01
CA VAL A 244 2.61 -0.05 -0.30
C VAL A 244 1.51 -0.18 -1.34
N GLY A 245 1.69 -1.08 -2.31
CA GLY A 245 0.63 -1.55 -3.20
C GLY A 245 -0.12 -0.42 -3.89
N PHE A 246 -1.45 -0.36 -3.69
CA PHE A 246 -2.32 0.56 -4.40
C PHE A 246 -2.02 2.05 -4.15
N SER A 247 -1.47 2.43 -2.98
CA SER A 247 -1.11 3.82 -2.68
C SER A 247 -0.14 4.41 -3.70
N ARG A 248 0.65 3.57 -4.38
CA ARG A 248 1.53 3.99 -5.49
C ARG A 248 0.77 4.59 -6.68
N VAL A 249 -0.47 4.14 -6.95
CA VAL A 249 -1.33 4.71 -8.00
C VAL A 249 -1.84 6.08 -7.55
N ILE A 250 -2.28 6.21 -6.30
CA ILE A 250 -2.71 7.50 -5.72
C ILE A 250 -1.58 8.53 -5.74
N HIS A 251 -0.35 8.12 -5.41
CA HIS A 251 0.81 8.99 -5.53
C HIS A 251 1.11 9.40 -6.97
N ALA A 252 0.90 8.52 -7.95
CA ALA A 252 1.07 8.87 -9.37
C ALA A 252 0.01 9.87 -9.84
N ILE A 253 -1.25 9.70 -9.43
CA ILE A 253 -2.34 10.65 -9.69
C ILE A 253 -1.99 12.02 -9.07
N SER A 254 -1.60 12.05 -7.79
CA SER A 254 -1.15 13.26 -7.08
C SER A 254 -0.02 13.98 -7.80
N LYS A 255 1.04 13.25 -8.16
CA LYS A 255 2.24 13.81 -8.81
C LYS A 255 1.98 14.30 -10.23
N SER A 256 0.94 13.79 -10.89
CA SER A 256 0.61 14.21 -12.26
C SER A 256 0.15 15.67 -12.33
N GLY A 257 -0.43 16.20 -11.25
CA GLY A 257 -1.01 17.56 -11.22
C GLY A 257 -2.17 17.75 -12.21
N LYS A 258 -2.74 16.67 -12.74
CA LYS A 258 -3.83 16.70 -13.73
C LYS A 258 -5.18 16.88 -13.06
N LEU A 259 -6.14 17.40 -13.82
CA LEU A 259 -7.51 17.53 -13.35
C LEU A 259 -8.09 16.14 -13.03
N VAL A 260 -8.63 15.98 -11.82
CA VAL A 260 -9.36 14.78 -11.40
C VAL A 260 -10.84 15.14 -11.25
N VAL A 261 -11.68 14.44 -12.00
CA VAL A 261 -13.14 14.63 -12.03
C VAL A 261 -13.80 13.49 -11.25
N GLY A 262 -14.84 13.81 -10.49
CA GLY A 262 -15.71 12.83 -9.87
C GLY A 262 -17.13 13.40 -9.74
N HIS A 263 -18.11 12.53 -9.56
CA HIS A 263 -19.51 12.92 -9.42
C HIS A 263 -19.97 12.63 -7.98
N ASN A 264 -20.40 13.65 -7.24
CA ASN A 264 -20.73 13.53 -5.82
C ASN A 264 -19.57 12.95 -4.97
N MET A 265 -18.35 13.35 -5.33
CA MET A 265 -17.11 12.67 -4.94
C MET A 265 -16.61 12.92 -3.51
N LEU A 266 -17.43 13.49 -2.62
CA LEU A 266 -16.96 13.87 -1.28
C LEU A 266 -16.49 12.64 -0.48
N LEU A 267 -17.28 11.56 -0.52
CA LEU A 267 -16.90 10.30 0.14
C LEU A 267 -15.70 9.65 -0.54
N ASP A 268 -15.64 9.65 -1.88
CA ASP A 268 -14.49 9.11 -2.63
C ASP A 268 -13.19 9.78 -2.21
N VAL A 269 -13.18 11.11 -2.16
CA VAL A 269 -12.03 11.90 -1.71
C VAL A 269 -11.68 11.59 -0.27
N MET A 270 -12.67 11.57 0.63
CA MET A 270 -12.46 11.29 2.06
C MET A 270 -11.85 9.89 2.27
N HIS A 271 -12.41 8.85 1.66
CA HIS A 271 -11.90 7.49 1.75
C HIS A 271 -10.52 7.34 1.11
N THR A 272 -10.28 7.98 -0.04
CA THR A 272 -8.98 7.96 -0.73
C THR A 272 -7.88 8.53 0.15
N ILE A 273 -8.13 9.69 0.78
CA ILE A 273 -7.17 10.31 1.71
C ILE A 273 -7.02 9.44 2.95
N HIS A 274 -8.12 9.00 3.56
CA HIS A 274 -8.14 8.22 4.79
C HIS A 274 -7.34 6.92 4.69
N GLN A 275 -7.47 6.19 3.58
CA GLN A 275 -6.86 4.88 3.40
C GLN A 275 -5.44 4.94 2.84
N PHE A 276 -5.18 5.84 1.89
CA PHE A 276 -3.93 5.80 1.11
C PHE A 276 -2.94 6.91 1.44
N TYR A 277 -3.35 7.89 2.25
CA TYR A 277 -2.50 9.03 2.60
C TYR A 277 -2.35 9.18 4.11
N CYS A 278 -3.40 9.57 4.82
CA CYS A 278 -3.38 9.69 6.27
C CYS A 278 -4.79 9.63 6.87
N VAL A 279 -4.86 9.30 8.16
CA VAL A 279 -6.11 9.38 8.91
C VAL A 279 -6.63 10.82 8.90
N LEU A 280 -7.87 11.01 8.46
CA LEU A 280 -8.51 12.31 8.39
C LEU A 280 -8.43 13.08 9.73
N PRO A 281 -7.96 14.35 9.74
CA PRO A 281 -7.72 15.10 10.96
C PRO A 281 -9.02 15.52 11.69
N GLU A 282 -8.90 15.96 12.94
CA GLU A 282 -9.98 16.67 13.63
C GLU A 282 -10.04 18.15 13.20
N VAL A 283 -11.21 18.78 13.34
CA VAL A 283 -11.44 20.09 12.69
C VAL A 283 -10.58 21.22 13.24
N GLN A 284 -10.14 21.14 14.50
CA GLN A 284 -9.17 22.08 15.08
C GLN A 284 -7.86 22.17 14.28
N ASN A 285 -7.54 21.16 13.46
CA ASN A 285 -6.36 21.12 12.58
C ASN A 285 -6.66 21.33 11.08
N THR A 286 -7.91 21.62 10.69
CA THR A 286 -8.30 21.71 9.27
C THR A 286 -7.73 22.94 8.55
N HIS A 287 -7.43 24.02 9.25
CA HIS A 287 -6.71 25.15 8.65
C HIS A 287 -5.34 24.74 8.06
N HIS A 288 -4.71 23.68 8.58
CA HIS A 288 -3.50 23.10 8.01
C HIS A 288 -3.76 22.14 6.85
N LEU A 289 -4.92 21.47 6.79
CA LEU A 289 -5.27 20.60 5.66
C LEU A 289 -5.52 21.43 4.38
N TYR A 290 -6.21 22.57 4.51
CA TYR A 290 -6.47 23.48 3.38
C TYR A 290 -5.25 24.29 2.91
N MET A 291 -4.23 24.50 3.77
CA MET A 291 -3.08 25.36 3.44
C MET A 291 -1.71 24.69 3.36
N ASN A 292 -1.47 23.55 4.02
CA ASN A 292 -0.11 22.99 4.17
C ASN A 292 0.09 21.54 3.66
N THR A 293 -0.93 20.87 3.14
CA THR A 293 -0.74 19.51 2.59
C THR A 293 -0.48 19.53 1.09
N SER A 294 0.70 20.01 0.69
CA SER A 294 1.16 20.12 -0.71
C SER A 294 0.82 18.92 -1.63
N PRO A 295 0.83 17.65 -1.19
CA PRO A 295 0.39 16.52 -2.02
C PRO A 295 -1.13 16.30 -2.05
N ALA A 296 -1.86 16.55 -0.96
CA ALA A 296 -3.31 16.34 -0.89
C ALA A 296 -4.08 17.51 -1.53
N SER A 297 -3.57 18.74 -1.43
CA SER A 297 -4.03 19.87 -2.23
C SER A 297 -3.71 19.71 -3.72
N ALA A 298 -2.69 18.91 -4.08
CA ALA A 298 -2.39 18.55 -5.47
C ALA A 298 -3.28 17.42 -6.04
N ILE A 299 -3.82 16.52 -5.21
CA ILE A 299 -4.80 15.51 -5.69
C ILE A 299 -6.14 16.17 -5.99
N PHE A 300 -6.57 17.13 -5.16
CA PHE A 300 -7.88 17.75 -5.29
C PHE A 300 -7.82 19.28 -5.08
N GLU A 301 -7.33 20.02 -6.07
CA GLU A 301 -7.73 21.42 -6.24
C GLU A 301 -9.20 21.41 -6.65
N ILE A 302 -10.13 21.36 -5.68
CA ILE A 302 -11.57 21.43 -5.92
C ILE A 302 -11.88 22.83 -6.47
N ARG A 303 -11.79 22.98 -7.80
CA ARG A 303 -12.33 24.15 -8.50
C ARG A 303 -13.84 24.03 -8.51
N SER A 304 -14.47 24.64 -7.50
CA SER A 304 -15.90 24.95 -7.53
C SER A 304 -16.18 25.97 -8.65
N SER A 305 -16.23 25.52 -9.89
CA SER A 305 -16.81 26.31 -10.98
C SER A 305 -18.33 26.27 -10.85
N HIS A 306 -18.90 27.42 -10.44
CA HIS A 306 -20.30 27.81 -10.59
C HIS A 306 -21.32 27.25 -9.58
N TRP A 307 -21.23 27.72 -8.33
CA TRP A 307 -22.40 27.95 -7.46
C TRP A 307 -22.73 29.44 -7.29
N GLN A 308 -22.46 30.25 -8.33
CA GLN A 308 -23.05 31.58 -8.47
C GLN A 308 -23.92 31.61 -9.72
N GLN A 309 -25.16 31.16 -9.60
CA GLN A 309 -26.24 31.72 -10.40
C GLN A 309 -27.57 31.72 -9.64
N ARG A 310 -28.09 32.94 -9.47
CA ARG A 310 -29.50 33.31 -9.33
C ARG A 310 -30.14 33.25 -7.93
N THR A 311 -29.65 34.12 -7.03
CA THR A 311 -30.57 34.95 -6.23
C THR A 311 -30.57 36.37 -6.77
N GLY A 312 -31.05 36.52 -8.01
CA GLY A 312 -31.43 37.82 -8.55
C GLY A 312 -32.75 38.24 -7.91
N ARG A 313 -32.68 39.04 -6.84
CA ARG A 313 -33.79 39.86 -6.37
C ARG A 313 -34.25 40.74 -7.54
N ARG A 314 -35.33 40.35 -8.23
CA ARG A 314 -36.13 41.33 -8.97
C ARG A 314 -36.93 42.11 -7.95
N GLY A 315 -36.44 43.31 -7.63
CA GLY A 315 -37.21 44.31 -6.92
C GLY A 315 -38.46 44.62 -7.72
N VAL A 316 -39.62 44.41 -7.10
CA VAL A 316 -40.90 44.92 -7.57
C VAL A 316 -40.89 46.42 -7.33
N GLN A 317 -40.58 47.20 -8.38
CA GLN A 317 -40.92 48.62 -8.41
C GLN A 317 -42.44 48.73 -8.61
N ARG A 318 -43.14 49.13 -7.54
CA ARG A 318 -44.49 49.68 -7.62
C ARG A 318 -44.38 51.05 -8.28
N ASN A 319 -44.98 51.22 -9.45
CA ASN A 319 -45.32 52.55 -9.95
C ASN A 319 -46.82 52.76 -9.74
N LEU A 320 -47.11 53.86 -9.05
CA LEU A 320 -48.41 54.48 -8.89
C LEU A 320 -48.95 54.92 -10.25
N GLN A 321 -50.18 54.50 -10.56
CA GLN A 321 -51.24 55.30 -11.17
C GLN A 321 -52.57 54.70 -10.73
#